data_AF-A0A848VAV4-F1
#
_entry.id   AF-A0A848VAV4-F1
#
_cell.length_a   1.000
_cell.length_b   1.000
_cell.length_c   1.000
_cell.angle_alpha   90.00
_cell.angle_beta   90.00
_cell.angle_gamma   90.00
#
_symmetry.space_group_name_H-M   'P 1'
#
loop_
_entity.id
_entity.type
_entity.pdbx_description
1 polymer ?
#
loop_
_entity_poly.entity_id
_entity_poly.type
_entity_poly.pdbx_seq_one_letter_code
_entity_poly.pdbx_strand_id
1 'polypeptide(L)'
;MTDVTIRRVAVGRLDEVDDPGCREFTIGDGDWPFRGFIVRQGNAVYAYKNYCKHVGHPLNFKPDSFLTKDQSKIICASHGA
;
A
#
# COMPACT_ATOMS: atom_id res chain seq x y z
N MET A 1 -14.13 -20.17 19.56
CA MET A 1 -13.44 -18.96 19.07
C MET A 1 -12.17 -19.43 18.41
N THR A 2 -12.07 -19.33 17.09
CA THR A 2 -10.86 -19.72 16.36
C THR A 2 -9.72 -18.79 16.78
N ASP A 3 -8.62 -19.38 17.22
CA ASP A 3 -7.38 -18.68 17.54
C ASP A 3 -6.84 -18.06 16.24
N VAL A 4 -6.89 -16.73 16.13
CA VAL A 4 -6.35 -16.01 14.97
C VAL A 4 -4.90 -15.73 15.27
N THR A 5 -4.00 -16.54 14.72
CA THR A 5 -2.56 -16.27 14.78
C THR A 5 -2.24 -14.98 14.03
N ILE A 6 -1.90 -13.92 14.76
CA ILE A 6 -1.42 -12.67 14.17
C ILE A 6 0.01 -12.90 13.66
N ARG A 7 0.18 -12.88 12.33
CA ARG A 7 1.51 -12.89 11.69
C ARG A 7 2.01 -11.46 11.52
N ARG A 8 3.25 -11.21 11.93
CA ARG A 8 4.00 -9.99 11.58
C ARG A 8 4.78 -10.23 10.29
N VAL A 9 4.77 -9.26 9.39
CA VAL A 9 5.52 -9.29 8.13
C VAL A 9 6.35 -8.02 8.05
N ALA A 10 7.65 -8.16 7.81
CA ALA A 10 8.52 -7.03 7.53
C ALA A 10 8.32 -6.58 6.08
N VAL A 11 8.02 -5.30 5.88
CA VAL A 11 7.71 -4.72 4.55
C VAL A 11 8.73 -3.68 4.08
N GLY A 12 9.80 -3.45 4.86
CA GLY A 12 10.86 -2.49 4.53
C GLY A 12 11.38 -1.74 5.75
N ARG A 13 12.46 -0.97 5.55
CA ARG A 13 12.91 0.01 6.55
C ARG A 13 12.15 1.32 6.39
N LEU A 14 11.99 2.07 7.48
CA LEU A 14 11.29 3.35 7.46
C LEU A 14 12.02 4.39 6.61
N ASP A 15 13.36 4.38 6.62
CA ASP A 15 14.21 5.31 5.87
C ASP A 15 14.35 4.97 4.38
N GLU A 16 13.77 3.85 3.93
CA GLU A 16 13.60 3.53 2.50
C GLU A 16 12.33 4.15 1.92
N VAL A 17 11.52 4.85 2.72
CA VAL A 17 10.28 5.51 2.29
C VAL A 17 10.39 7.00 2.54
N ASP A 18 10.18 7.77 1.47
CA ASP A 18 10.14 9.22 1.51
C ASP A 18 9.09 9.75 2.51
N ASP A 19 9.25 11.00 2.93
CA ASP A 19 8.37 11.66 3.90
C ASP A 19 7.85 13.02 3.36
N PRO A 20 6.58 13.10 2.95
CA PRO A 20 5.64 11.99 2.80
C PRO A 20 5.99 11.08 1.62
N GLY A 21 5.53 9.84 1.67
CA GLY A 21 5.84 8.86 0.62
C GLY A 21 5.05 7.57 0.77
N CYS A 22 5.15 6.71 -0.23
CA CYS A 22 4.51 5.41 -0.23
C CYS A 22 5.40 4.32 -0.80
N ARG A 23 5.11 3.07 -0.43
CA ARG A 23 5.81 1.88 -0.94
C ARG A 23 4.88 0.68 -1.02
N GLU A 24 4.91 -0.03 -2.13
CA GLU A 24 4.21 -1.29 -2.37
C GLU A 24 4.89 -2.45 -1.63
N PHE A 25 4.10 -3.42 -1.17
CA PHE A 25 4.56 -4.67 -0.60
C PHE A 25 3.69 -5.85 -1.03
N THR A 26 4.25 -7.05 -0.96
CA THR A 26 3.53 -8.31 -1.21
C THR A 26 3.62 -9.24 -0.01
N ILE A 27 2.57 -10.03 0.23
CA ILE A 27 2.54 -11.06 1.28
C ILE A 27 2.05 -12.37 0.66
N GLY A 28 2.86 -13.43 0.84
CA GLY A 28 2.60 -14.75 0.28
C GLY A 28 3.30 -14.98 -1.06
N ASP A 29 3.34 -16.24 -1.46
CA ASP A 29 3.99 -16.72 -2.69
C ASP A 29 2.95 -17.08 -3.77
N GLY A 30 3.43 -17.38 -4.98
CA GLY A 30 2.60 -17.81 -6.11
C GLY A 30 2.06 -16.66 -6.97
N ASP A 31 1.10 -16.96 -7.84
CA ASP A 31 0.60 -16.03 -8.87
C ASP A 31 -0.28 -14.91 -8.32
N TRP A 32 -0.89 -15.13 -7.14
CA TRP A 32 -1.90 -14.23 -6.56
C TRP A 32 -1.57 -13.84 -5.11
N PRO A 33 -0.41 -13.21 -4.84
CA PRO A 33 -0.07 -12.77 -3.50
C PRO A 33 -0.98 -11.63 -3.05
N PHE A 34 -1.11 -11.43 -1.73
CA PHE A 34 -1.72 -10.22 -1.21
C PHE A 34 -0.83 -9.03 -1.59
N ARG A 35 -1.43 -8.00 -2.20
CA ARG A 35 -0.75 -6.76 -2.57
C ARG A 35 -1.27 -5.62 -1.70
N GLY A 36 -0.35 -4.89 -1.10
CA GLY A 36 -0.65 -3.73 -0.29
C GLY A 36 0.38 -2.64 -0.51
N PHE A 37 0.17 -1.51 0.14
CA PHE A 37 1.13 -0.43 0.17
C PHE A 37 1.06 0.27 1.52
N ILE A 38 2.16 0.90 1.89
CA ILE A 38 2.23 1.79 3.03
C ILE A 38 2.27 3.24 2.60
N VAL A 39 1.80 4.13 3.47
CA VAL A 39 1.96 5.59 3.36
C VAL A 39 2.64 6.07 4.63
N ARG A 40 3.74 6.80 4.47
CA ARG A 40 4.47 7.46 5.56
C ARG A 40 4.08 8.93 5.64
N GLN A 41 3.85 9.40 6.85
CA GLN A 41 3.67 10.81 7.18
C GLN A 41 4.36 11.09 8.52
N GLY A 42 5.55 11.70 8.49
CA GLY A 42 6.41 11.82 9.67
C GLY A 42 6.80 10.43 10.22
N ASN A 43 6.50 10.22 11.50
CA ASN A 43 6.69 8.93 12.19
C ASN A 43 5.48 8.00 12.10
N ALA A 44 4.39 8.44 11.47
CA ALA A 44 3.20 7.61 11.28
C ALA A 44 3.31 6.81 9.97
N VAL A 45 2.92 5.54 10.05
CA VAL A 45 2.85 4.64 8.90
C VAL A 45 1.46 4.01 8.86
N TYR A 46 0.81 4.11 7.71
CA TYR A 46 -0.50 3.51 7.45
C TYR A 46 -0.34 2.44 6.38
N ALA A 47 -1.01 1.29 6.53
CA ALA A 47 -0.98 0.22 5.56
C ALA A 47 -2.38 0.03 4.93
N TYR A 48 -2.40 -0.17 3.62
CA TYR A 48 -3.62 -0.32 2.84
C TYR A 48 -3.52 -1.53 1.91
N LYS A 49 -4.67 -2.14 1.60
CA LYS A 49 -4.77 -3.10 0.49
C LYS A 49 -4.70 -2.32 -0.82
N ASN A 50 -3.94 -2.84 -1.79
CA ASN A 50 -3.92 -2.31 -3.14
C ASN A 50 -5.21 -2.73 -3.88
N TYR A 51 -6.30 -2.00 -3.63
CA TYR A 51 -7.62 -2.30 -4.17
C TYR A 51 -8.49 -1.05 -4.29
N CYS A 52 -8.93 -0.74 -5.51
CA CYS A 52 -9.87 0.33 -5.78
C CYS A 52 -11.28 -0.11 -5.38
N LYS A 53 -11.81 0.46 -4.30
CA LYS A 53 -13.18 0.16 -3.84
C LYS A 53 -14.28 0.57 -4.83
N HIS A 54 -13.98 1.41 -5.82
CA HIS A 54 -14.95 1.87 -6.81
C HIS A 54 -15.18 0.82 -7.91
N VAL A 55 -14.10 0.26 -8.46
CA VAL A 55 -14.15 -0.57 -9.68
C VAL A 55 -13.43 -1.92 -9.54
N GLY A 56 -12.78 -2.19 -8.40
CA GLY A 56 -12.26 -3.51 -8.04
C GLY A 56 -10.87 -3.88 -8.55
N HIS A 57 -10.20 -2.99 -9.28
CA HIS A 57 -8.83 -3.21 -9.77
C HIS A 57 -7.76 -2.61 -8.81
N PRO A 58 -6.45 -2.90 -8.98
CA PRO A 58 -5.39 -2.25 -8.21
C PRO A 58 -5.37 -0.72 -8.37
N LEU A 59 -4.98 0.02 -7.34
CA LEU A 59 -4.94 1.49 -7.38
C LEU A 59 -3.85 2.04 -8.32
N ASN A 60 -2.74 1.33 -8.49
CA ASN A 60 -1.57 1.79 -9.24
C ASN A 60 -1.41 1.11 -10.61
N PHE A 61 -0.84 1.82 -11.57
CA PHE A 61 -0.33 1.25 -12.83
C PHE A 61 1.19 1.05 -12.84
N LYS A 62 1.90 1.73 -11.93
CA LYS A 62 3.34 1.63 -11.73
C LYS A 62 3.63 1.31 -10.27
N PRO A 63 4.74 0.62 -9.95
CA PRO A 63 5.16 0.42 -8.57
C PRO A 63 5.20 1.74 -7.79
N ASP A 64 4.86 1.68 -6.51
CA ASP A 64 4.98 2.79 -5.56
C ASP A 64 4.25 4.09 -5.96
N SER A 65 3.26 4.00 -6.85
CA SER A 65 2.52 5.17 -7.39
C SER A 65 1.09 5.20 -6.86
N PHE A 66 0.92 5.58 -5.59
CA PHE A 66 -0.38 5.60 -4.90
C PHE A 66 -0.84 6.98 -4.45
N LEU A 67 0.02 8.00 -4.51
CA LEU A 67 -0.28 9.33 -3.98
C LEU A 67 -0.52 10.35 -5.10
N THR A 68 -1.29 11.38 -4.78
CA THR A 68 -1.39 12.59 -5.61
C THR A 68 -0.02 13.25 -5.78
N LYS A 69 0.12 14.14 -6.78
CA LYS A 69 1.41 14.81 -7.09
C LYS A 69 1.98 15.59 -5.91
N ASP A 70 1.11 16.17 -5.09
CA ASP A 70 1.45 16.89 -3.86
C ASP A 70 1.58 15.97 -2.64
N GLN A 71 1.44 14.65 -2.83
CA GLN A 71 1.54 13.60 -1.83
C GLN A 71 0.55 13.73 -0.65
N SER A 72 -0.51 14.53 -0.81
CA SER A 72 -1.47 14.81 0.27
C SER A 72 -2.60 13.77 0.38
N LYS A 73 -2.86 13.01 -0.69
CA LYS A 73 -3.96 12.03 -0.77
C LYS A 73 -3.53 10.76 -1.49
N ILE A 74 -4.24 9.67 -1.20
CA ILE A 74 -4.19 8.44 -2.02
C ILE A 74 -5.05 8.66 -3.25
N ILE A 75 -4.58 8.19 -4.41
CA ILE A 75 -5.27 8.33 -5.71
C ILE A 75 -5.35 6.99 -6.44
N CYS A 76 -6.50 6.72 -7.04
CA CYS A 76 -6.64 5.66 -8.03
C CYS A 76 -6.10 6.14 -9.40
N ALA A 77 -5.09 5.46 -9.95
CA ALA A 77 -4.46 5.81 -11.22
C ALA A 77 -5.40 5.69 -12.44
N SER A 78 -6.50 4.96 -12.32
CA SER A 78 -7.46 4.76 -13.43
C SER A 78 -8.29 6.02 -13.73
N HIS A 79 -8.88 6.64 -12.70
CA HIS A 79 -9.80 7.76 -12.90
C HIS A 79 -9.74 8.83 -11.79
N GLY A 80 -8.67 8.85 -11.00
CA GLY A 80 -8.37 9.92 -10.04
C GLY A 80 -9.28 9.99 -8.82
N ALA A 81 -9.97 8.90 -8.51
CA ALA A 81 -10.72 8.73 -7.28
C ALA A 81 -9.85 8.83 -6.02
#